data_AF-A0A517TC86-F1
#
_entry.id   AF-A0A517TC86-F1
#
_cell.length_a   1.000
_cell.length_b   1.000
_cell.length_c   1.000
_cell.angle_alpha   90.00
_cell.angle_beta   90.00
_cell.angle_gamma   90.00
#
_symmetry.space_group_name_H-M   'P 1'
#
loop_
_entity.id
_entity.type
_entity.pdbx_description
1 polymer ?
#
loop_
_entity_poly.entity_id
_entity_poly.type
_entity_poly.pdbx_seq_one_letter_code
_entity_poly.pdbx_strand_id
1 'polypeptide(L)'
;MNRSVLFLTAIVVLLVSSIFYAELSADPPAAPHSGRYDVISTDGSNLIVTDEATNTLYFYVIDEGAKIGDDLKLRGSINLNEVGQESIRPMLREAKGAAVE
;
A
#
# COMPACT_ATOMS: atom_id res chain seq x y z
N MET A 1 -26.54 -51.28 -17.65
CA MET A 1 -25.83 -49.99 -17.49
C MET A 1 -24.34 -50.28 -17.41
N ASN A 2 -23.55 -49.74 -18.32
CA ASN A 2 -22.16 -50.16 -18.52
C ASN A 2 -21.26 -49.47 -17.49
N ARG A 3 -20.51 -50.25 -16.70
CA ARG A 3 -19.61 -49.71 -15.66
C ARG A 3 -18.64 -48.67 -16.23
N SER A 4 -18.18 -48.87 -17.47
CA SER A 4 -17.33 -47.93 -18.20
C SER A 4 -17.99 -46.57 -18.46
N VAL A 5 -19.31 -46.53 -18.72
CA VAL A 5 -20.06 -45.28 -18.92
C VAL A 5 -20.17 -44.52 -17.59
N LEU A 6 -20.35 -45.24 -16.48
CA LEU A 6 -20.49 -44.67 -15.14
C LEU A 6 -19.18 -44.03 -14.63
N PHE A 7 -18.02 -44.64 -14.95
CA PHE A 7 -16.71 -44.05 -14.65
C PHE A 7 -16.44 -42.79 -15.48
N LEU A 8 -16.79 -42.82 -16.77
CA LEU A 8 -16.57 -41.68 -17.66
C LEU A 8 -17.39 -40.46 -17.24
N THR A 9 -18.64 -40.66 -16.84
CA THR A 9 -19.48 -39.57 -16.31
C THR A 9 -18.95 -38.99 -15.01
N ALA A 10 -18.43 -39.81 -14.10
CA ALA A 10 -17.89 -39.33 -12.82
C ALA A 10 -16.63 -38.46 -13.02
N ILE A 11 -15.77 -38.83 -13.97
CA ILE A 11 -14.56 -38.05 -14.31
C ILE A 11 -14.94 -36.70 -14.92
N VAL A 12 -15.92 -36.69 -15.83
CA VAL A 12 -16.40 -35.43 -16.45
C VAL A 12 -16.99 -34.49 -15.40
N VAL A 13 -17.78 -35.01 -14.45
CA VAL A 13 -18.35 -34.20 -13.36
C VAL A 13 -17.26 -33.63 -12.45
N LEU A 14 -16.23 -34.41 -12.11
CA LEU A 14 -15.10 -33.93 -11.31
C LEU A 14 -14.30 -32.84 -12.02
N LEU A 15 -14.04 -33.00 -13.32
CA LEU A 15 -13.30 -32.01 -14.11
C LEU A 15 -14.08 -30.69 -14.21
N VAL A 16 -15.38 -30.75 -14.53
CA VAL A 16 -16.24 -29.56 -14.61
C VAL A 16 -16.35 -28.86 -13.25
N SER A 17 -16.49 -29.63 -12.18
CA SER A 17 -16.54 -29.08 -10.82
C SER A 17 -15.24 -28.36 -10.44
N SER A 18 -14.08 -28.89 -10.82
CA SER A 18 -12.79 -28.28 -10.48
C SER A 18 -12.58 -26.91 -11.16
N ILE A 19 -13.07 -26.75 -12.39
CA ILE A 19 -13.02 -25.48 -13.13
C ILE A 19 -13.92 -24.44 -12.44
N PHE A 20 -15.13 -24.83 -12.03
CA PHE A 20 -16.07 -23.95 -11.33
C PHE A 20 -15.57 -23.50 -9.95
N TYR A 21 -14.88 -24.36 -9.20
CA TYR A 21 -14.32 -23.99 -7.89
C TYR A 21 -13.14 -23.02 -7.99
N ALA A 22 -12.36 -23.07 -9.08
CA ALA A 22 -11.24 -22.15 -9.28
C ALA A 22 -11.70 -20.69 -9.48
N GLU A 23 -12.83 -20.50 -10.14
CA GLU A 23 -13.37 -19.16 -10.45
C GLU A 23 -14.08 -18.52 -9.24
N LEU A 24 -14.66 -19.34 -8.36
CA LEU A 24 -15.33 -18.86 -7.13
C LEU A 24 -14.35 -18.50 -6.00
N SER A 25 -13.10 -18.96 -6.09
CA SER A 25 -12.05 -18.69 -5.10
C SER A 25 -11.22 -17.45 -5.42
N ALA A 26 -11.58 -16.70 -6.46
CA ALA A 26 -10.95 -15.42 -6.74
C ALA A 26 -11.39 -14.41 -5.68
N ASP A 27 -10.44 -13.92 -4.89
CA ASP A 27 -10.69 -12.79 -3.99
C ASP A 27 -11.32 -11.63 -4.78
N PRO A 28 -12.33 -10.95 -4.23
CA PRO A 28 -12.89 -9.79 -4.89
C PRO A 28 -11.77 -8.77 -5.15
N PRO A 29 -11.71 -8.17 -6.34
CA PRO A 29 -10.71 -7.15 -6.62
C PRO A 29 -10.84 -6.05 -5.57
N ALA A 30 -9.72 -5.69 -4.95
CA ALA A 30 -9.67 -4.59 -4.00
C ALA A 30 -10.32 -3.36 -4.66
N ALA A 31 -11.19 -2.68 -3.92
CA ALA A 31 -11.86 -1.48 -4.42
C ALA A 31 -10.80 -0.48 -4.90
N PRO A 32 -10.96 0.13 -6.08
CA PRO A 32 -9.98 1.09 -6.58
C PRO A 32 -9.82 2.24 -5.57
N HIS A 33 -8.63 2.38 -5.01
CA HIS A 33 -8.26 3.55 -4.21
C HIS A 33 -8.26 4.76 -5.14
N SER A 34 -9.26 5.64 -4.97
CA SER A 34 -9.39 6.87 -5.77
C SER A 34 -8.68 8.07 -5.14
N GLY A 35 -7.90 7.84 -4.07
CA GLY A 35 -7.17 8.88 -3.37
C GLY A 35 -5.78 9.04 -3.96
N ARG A 36 -5.36 10.27 -4.23
CA ARG A 36 -3.97 10.56 -4.64
C ARG A 36 -2.97 10.23 -3.52
N TYR A 37 -3.41 10.35 -2.27
CA TYR A 37 -2.58 10.25 -1.09
C TYR A 37 -3.08 9.14 -0.18
N ASP A 38 -2.15 8.32 0.28
CA ASP A 38 -2.37 7.27 1.26
C ASP A 38 -1.59 7.53 2.53
N VAL A 39 -2.28 7.46 3.67
CA VAL A 39 -1.66 7.59 4.99
C VAL A 39 -1.13 6.22 5.41
N ILE A 40 0.19 6.11 5.52
CA ILE A 40 0.86 4.86 5.90
C ILE A 40 0.92 4.72 7.43
N SER A 41 1.21 5.82 8.13
CA SER A 41 1.29 5.84 9.58
C SER A 41 1.14 7.25 10.14
N THR A 42 0.52 7.35 11.31
CA THR A 42 0.47 8.58 12.10
C THR A 42 0.34 8.28 13.59
N ASP A 43 0.95 9.14 14.41
CA ASP A 43 0.84 9.12 15.87
C ASP A 43 0.35 10.48 16.43
N GLY A 44 -0.04 11.41 15.57
CA GLY A 44 -0.43 12.78 15.92
C GLY A 44 0.72 13.79 16.03
N SER A 45 1.97 13.33 16.20
CA SER A 45 3.19 14.15 16.09
C SER A 45 3.94 13.96 14.78
N ASN A 46 3.76 12.80 14.16
CA ASN A 46 4.36 12.34 12.93
C ASN A 46 3.25 11.91 11.98
N LEU A 47 3.47 12.17 10.69
CA LEU A 47 2.60 11.74 9.62
C LEU A 47 3.45 11.31 8.43
N ILE A 48 3.23 10.08 7.98
CA ILE A 48 3.87 9.48 6.82
C ILE A 48 2.81 9.23 5.76
N VAL A 49 2.98 9.85 4.60
CA VAL A 49 2.02 9.82 3.49
C VAL A 49 2.72 9.44 2.20
N THR A 50 2.10 8.58 1.40
CA THR A 50 2.51 8.29 0.03
C THR A 50 1.65 9.10 -0.94
N ASP A 51 2.27 9.76 -1.92
CA ASP A 51 1.62 10.32 -3.10
C ASP A 51 1.79 9.36 -4.26
N GLU A 52 0.71 8.68 -4.64
CA GLU A 52 0.72 7.70 -5.74
C GLU A 52 0.95 8.36 -7.11
N ALA A 53 0.53 9.62 -7.27
CA ALA A 53 0.69 10.33 -8.54
C ALA A 53 2.16 10.67 -8.84
N THR A 54 2.96 10.89 -7.79
CA THR A 54 4.37 11.24 -7.91
C THR A 54 5.33 10.15 -7.43
N ASN A 55 4.81 9.00 -6.99
CA ASN A 55 5.57 7.93 -6.34
C ASN A 55 6.53 8.49 -5.28
N THR A 56 6.01 9.32 -4.38
CA THR A 56 6.82 10.00 -3.35
C THR A 56 6.26 9.73 -1.97
N LEU A 57 7.12 9.35 -1.04
CA LEU A 57 6.78 9.23 0.37
C LEU A 57 7.24 10.49 1.12
N TYR A 58 6.33 11.11 1.87
CA TYR A 58 6.57 12.34 2.62
C TYR A 58 6.60 12.09 4.12
N PHE A 59 7.52 12.76 4.81
CA PHE A 59 7.64 12.74 6.27
C PHE A 59 7.28 14.11 6.84
N TYR A 60 6.18 14.16 7.58
CA TYR A 60 5.78 15.34 8.32
C TYR A 60 5.95 15.11 9.82
N VAL A 61 6.48 16.11 10.51
CA VAL A 61 6.71 16.07 11.95
C VAL A 61 6.42 17.45 12.53
N ILE A 62 5.84 17.49 13.72
CA ILE A 62 5.73 18.73 14.51
C ILE A 62 7.13 19.26 14.88
N ASP A 63 7.23 20.48 15.41
CA ASP A 63 8.51 20.94 15.95
C ASP A 63 8.86 20.25 17.27
N GLU A 64 10.15 20.25 17.60
CA GLU A 64 10.60 19.78 18.91
C GLU A 64 9.99 20.64 20.03
N GLY A 65 9.38 19.99 21.02
CA GLY A 65 8.67 20.68 22.12
C GLY A 65 7.27 21.19 21.77
N ALA A 66 6.81 21.02 20.53
CA ALA A 66 5.43 21.29 20.13
C ALA A 66 4.47 20.25 20.72
N LYS A 67 3.18 20.59 20.77
CA LYS A 67 2.12 19.72 21.30
C LYS A 67 1.47 18.90 20.18
N ILE A 68 0.88 17.77 20.53
CA ILE A 68 0.05 17.00 19.61
C ILE A 68 -1.11 17.89 19.11
N GLY A 69 -1.28 17.93 17.80
CA GLY A 69 -2.25 18.81 17.13
C GLY A 69 -1.67 20.13 16.63
N ASP A 70 -0.42 20.46 16.98
CA ASP A 70 0.30 21.58 16.34
C ASP A 70 0.65 21.26 14.88
N ASP A 71 1.05 22.29 14.13
CA ASP A 71 1.31 22.18 12.68
C ASP A 71 2.40 21.14 12.35
N LEU A 72 2.04 20.23 11.44
CA LEU A 72 2.94 19.24 10.87
C LEU A 72 3.79 19.86 9.75
N LYS A 73 5.12 19.80 9.91
CA LYS A 73 6.07 20.35 8.93
C LYS A 73 6.73 19.25 8.12
N LEU A 74 6.85 19.45 6.82
CA LEU A 74 7.56 18.54 5.93
C LEU A 74 9.06 18.54 6.29
N ARG A 75 9.56 17.43 6.80
CA ARG A 75 10.98 17.22 7.16
C ARG A 75 11.77 16.50 6.08
N GLY A 76 11.09 15.73 5.24
CA GLY A 76 11.77 15.09 4.13
C GLY A 76 10.84 14.30 3.23
N SER A 77 11.43 13.78 2.17
CA SER A 77 10.75 12.94 1.19
C SER A 77 11.66 11.86 0.63
N ILE A 78 11.07 10.75 0.18
CA ILE A 78 11.75 9.66 -0.53
C ILE A 78 11.06 9.44 -1.87
N ASN A 79 11.85 9.28 -2.93
CA ASN A 79 11.38 8.84 -4.24
C ASN A 79 11.19 7.31 -4.22
N LEU A 80 9.94 6.85 -4.33
CA LEU A 80 9.62 5.43 -4.30
C LEU A 80 10.02 4.69 -5.58
N ASN A 81 10.39 5.40 -6.65
CA ASN A 81 10.99 4.77 -7.83
C ASN A 81 12.39 4.19 -7.54
N GLU A 82 13.00 4.53 -6.41
CA GLU A 82 14.31 4.01 -5.99
C GLU A 82 14.19 2.71 -5.18
N VAL A 83 12.97 2.25 -4.88
CA VAL A 83 12.73 0.99 -4.16
C VAL A 83 13.38 -0.18 -4.92
N GLY A 84 14.13 -1.01 -4.18
CA GLY A 84 14.88 -2.14 -4.74
C GLY A 84 16.37 -1.86 -4.97
N GLN A 85 16.82 -0.62 -4.80
CA GLN A 85 18.25 -0.30 -4.72
C GLN A 85 18.85 -0.73 -3.38
N GLU A 86 20.17 -0.95 -3.35
CA GLU A 86 20.91 -1.37 -2.14
C GLU A 86 20.76 -0.36 -0.98
N SER A 87 20.66 0.92 -1.30
CA SER A 87 20.39 1.98 -0.33
C SER A 87 19.62 3.13 -0.99
N ILE A 88 18.76 3.78 -0.22
CA ILE A 88 17.95 4.93 -0.66
C ILE A 88 18.13 6.03 0.38
N ARG A 89 18.41 7.26 -0.09
CA ARG A 89 18.63 8.41 0.80
C ARG A 89 17.43 9.36 0.74
N PRO A 90 16.78 9.66 1.87
CA PRO A 90 15.74 10.69 1.91
C PRO A 90 16.32 12.07 1.56
N MET A 91 15.54 12.87 0.83
CA MET A 91 15.78 14.30 0.73
C MET A 91 15.35 14.95 2.02
N LEU A 92 16.31 15.55 2.75
CA LEU A 92 16.01 16.36 3.92
C LEU A 92 15.51 17.73 3.45
N ARG A 93 14.40 18.18 4.03
CA ARG A 93 13.93 19.55 3.86
C ARG A 93 14.04 20.23 5.22
N GLU A 94 14.99 21.15 5.35
CA GLU A 94 15.10 22.04 6.50
C GLU A 94 13.73 22.69 6.70
N ALA A 95 13.12 22.49 7.87
CA ALA A 95 11.89 23.19 8.19
C ALA A 95 12.24 24.68 8.24
N LYS A 96 11.68 25.43 7.30
CA LYS A 96 11.75 26.89 7.28
C LYS A 96 11.11 27.41 8.57
N GLY A 97 11.93 27.60 9.60
CA GLY A 97 11.49 27.79 10.99
C GLY A 97 12.55 27.48 12.05
N ALA A 98 13.69 26.84 11.70
CA ALA A 98 14.87 26.83 12.55
C ALA A 98 15.55 28.22 12.54
N ALA A 99 14.91 29.17 13.19
CA ALA A 99 15.48 30.40 13.72
C ALA A 99 15.25 30.28 15.24
N VAL A 100 16.17 30.48 16.17
CA VAL A 100 17.35 31.35 16.29
C VAL A 100 18.13 30.83 17.51
N GLU A 101 19.47 30.73 17.45
CA GLU A 101 20.38 31.47 18.34
C GLU A 101 21.80 31.53 17.74
#